data_AF-A0A5E4Y595-F1
#
_entry.id   AF-A0A5E4Y595-F1
#
_cell.length_a   1.000
_cell.length_b   1.000
_cell.length_c   1.000
_cell.angle_alpha   90.00
_cell.angle_beta   90.00
_cell.angle_gamma   90.00
#
_symmetry.space_group_name_H-M   'P 1'
#
loop_
_entity.id
_entity.type
_entity.pdbx_description
1 polymer ?
#
loop_
_entity_poly.entity_id
_entity_poly.type
_entity_poly.pdbx_seq_one_letter_code
_entity_poly.pdbx_strand_id
1 'polypeptide(L)'
;MMSINHSPPPSPAQTESRSATPESLSELARRLEQLFVRPPHDWTALDLQGVGVKAGTARVLIQHLERTPNLDVTAFLDTIRRTMSVEAVLDDLSRRLTPGFMPDEGAVGTSPCEAGDGTVIAMLLGQAIAFKDLAVLRREGGAGGEGFAQALLDLFMGRTESCVVGRANVAQALSIVLACGASFDTQTLGGVPPLIYTLCRSVPREVLGVLLRRGADPNEALTRDDVCRPACGFDYLRGGTAMHHAMLAGNADMVKQMYMSHDGRLDVLVDGKYDTIAVAGARANPLAWPITGLVEVASTAYDACIAVEPDPMLKRMNGEFLGEVLATRLLEAGRYATSRELKSWSGTMAKLRDLGCDVGAVLRRSPPHGGPSYLERIYSALWHFHDYASEQQVLSDRATIDASVDIRAWLESLFGEGGDEDIVEIDDTPPRHVMRSTTGPLFGDAPQDVMMHLVVQTPGP
;
A
#
# COMPACT_ATOMS: atom_id res chain seq x y z
N MET A 1 23.79 1.62 -49.45
CA MET A 1 22.73 0.59 -49.48
C MET A 1 23.34 -0.71 -48.99
N MET A 2 23.20 -1.02 -47.71
CA MET A 2 23.59 -2.31 -47.12
C MET A 2 22.30 -2.98 -46.65
N SER A 3 21.93 -4.07 -47.32
CA SER A 3 20.77 -4.90 -46.93
C SER A 3 21.14 -5.74 -45.73
N ILE A 4 20.46 -5.52 -44.62
CA ILE A 4 20.52 -6.35 -43.41
C ILE A 4 19.54 -7.51 -43.63
N ASN A 5 20.08 -8.73 -43.74
CA ASN A 5 19.29 -9.96 -43.77
C ASN A 5 18.69 -10.20 -42.39
N HIS A 6 17.38 -10.02 -42.25
CA HIS A 6 16.62 -10.48 -41.10
C HIS A 6 16.36 -11.98 -41.22
N SER A 7 17.12 -12.78 -40.47
CA SER A 7 16.74 -14.17 -40.20
C SER A 7 15.49 -14.18 -39.31
N PRO A 8 14.48 -15.03 -39.61
CA PRO A 8 13.28 -15.14 -38.77
C PRO A 8 13.64 -15.70 -37.38
N PRO A 9 12.93 -15.31 -36.32
CA PRO A 9 13.15 -15.83 -34.98
C PRO A 9 12.89 -17.34 -34.95
N PRO A 10 13.65 -18.10 -34.14
CA PRO A 10 13.46 -19.54 -33.99
C PRO A 10 12.03 -19.84 -33.52
N SER A 11 11.38 -20.77 -34.20
CA SER A 11 10.05 -21.27 -33.84
C SER A 11 10.05 -21.76 -32.38
N PRO A 12 9.03 -21.45 -31.56
CA PRO A 12 8.97 -21.94 -30.19
C PRO A 12 9.04 -23.45 -30.21
N ALA A 13 10.07 -24.01 -29.56
CA ALA A 13 10.26 -25.43 -29.42
C ALA A 13 8.95 -26.05 -28.91
N GLN A 14 8.40 -26.98 -29.69
CA GLN A 14 7.30 -27.82 -29.27
C GLN A 14 7.75 -28.53 -28.00
N THR A 15 7.20 -28.11 -26.86
CA THR A 15 7.37 -28.78 -25.58
C THR A 15 6.82 -30.19 -25.77
N GLU A 16 7.72 -31.17 -25.89
CA GLU A 16 7.37 -32.57 -25.93
C GLU A 16 6.48 -32.88 -24.73
N SER A 17 5.19 -33.07 -24.99
CA SER A 17 4.22 -33.64 -24.07
C SER A 17 4.71 -35.06 -23.74
N ARG A 18 5.56 -35.17 -22.72
CA ARG A 18 5.91 -36.44 -22.11
C ARG A 18 4.61 -37.03 -21.58
N SER A 19 4.09 -38.01 -22.33
CA SER A 19 2.96 -38.83 -21.96
C SER A 19 3.27 -39.54 -20.63
N ALA A 20 2.90 -38.89 -19.52
CA ALA A 20 2.78 -39.55 -18.24
C ALA A 20 1.82 -40.72 -18.44
N THR A 21 2.26 -41.93 -18.14
CA THR A 21 1.40 -43.12 -18.10
C THR A 21 0.14 -42.76 -17.32
N PRO A 22 -1.08 -43.00 -17.85
CA PRO A 22 -2.30 -42.74 -17.13
C PRO A 22 -2.33 -43.69 -15.93
N GLU A 23 -1.79 -43.22 -14.82
CA GLU A 23 -2.07 -43.79 -13.51
C GLU A 23 -3.59 -43.92 -13.43
N SER A 24 -4.10 -45.14 -13.21
CA SER A 24 -5.53 -45.35 -13.29
C SER A 24 -6.19 -44.47 -12.22
N LEU A 25 -7.22 -43.72 -12.60
CA LEU A 25 -7.99 -42.91 -11.65
C LEU A 25 -8.44 -43.73 -10.43
N SER A 26 -8.64 -45.05 -10.63
CA SER A 26 -8.91 -46.03 -9.58
C SER A 26 -7.78 -46.20 -8.57
N GLU A 27 -6.52 -46.19 -9.00
CA GLU A 27 -5.37 -46.29 -8.10
C GLU A 27 -5.17 -45.00 -7.29
N LEU A 28 -5.37 -43.83 -7.90
CA LEU A 28 -5.37 -42.56 -7.18
C LEU A 28 -6.52 -42.51 -6.15
N ALA A 29 -7.73 -42.91 -6.55
CA ALA A 29 -8.89 -42.98 -5.65
C ALA A 29 -8.61 -43.90 -4.44
N ARG A 30 -8.03 -45.08 -4.68
CA ARG A 30 -7.63 -46.02 -3.62
C ARG A 30 -6.62 -45.41 -2.64
N ARG A 31 -5.62 -44.67 -3.13
CA ARG A 31 -4.64 -44.00 -2.26
C ARG A 31 -5.25 -42.85 -1.46
N LEU A 32 -6.18 -42.09 -2.07
CA LEU A 32 -6.92 -41.04 -1.37
C LEU A 32 -7.84 -41.61 -0.28
N GLU A 33 -8.53 -42.72 -0.55
CA GLU A 33 -9.31 -43.44 0.47
C GLU A 33 -8.41 -43.86 1.65
N GLN A 34 -7.24 -44.42 1.39
CA GLN A 34 -6.28 -44.80 2.44
C GLN A 34 -5.77 -43.60 3.25
N LEU A 35 -5.53 -42.46 2.58
CA LEU A 35 -5.10 -41.23 3.25
C LEU A 35 -6.21 -40.70 4.19
N PHE A 36 -7.46 -40.65 3.70
CA PHE A 36 -8.58 -40.07 4.44
C PHE A 36 -9.15 -40.94 5.56
N VAL A 37 -8.75 -42.22 5.67
CA VAL A 37 -9.06 -43.06 6.83
C VAL A 37 -8.33 -42.58 8.10
N ARG A 38 -7.15 -41.98 7.94
CA ARG A 38 -6.38 -41.43 9.07
C ARG A 38 -6.73 -39.96 9.28
N PRO A 39 -6.75 -39.49 10.54
CA PRO A 39 -6.98 -38.08 10.80
C PRO A 39 -5.81 -37.24 10.24
N PRO A 40 -6.04 -35.99 9.80
CA PRO A 40 -5.00 -35.19 9.14
C PRO A 40 -3.74 -34.95 9.97
N HIS A 41 -3.84 -34.93 11.30
CA HIS A 41 -2.68 -34.78 12.18
C HIS A 41 -1.72 -35.98 12.17
N ASP A 42 -2.15 -37.14 11.67
CA ASP A 42 -1.31 -38.34 11.52
C ASP A 42 -0.66 -38.43 10.12
N TRP A 43 -0.92 -37.46 9.24
CA TRP A 43 -0.36 -37.47 7.90
C TRP A 43 1.10 -37.01 7.91
N THR A 44 1.90 -37.66 7.09
CA THR A 44 3.31 -37.32 6.87
C THR A 44 3.53 -36.79 5.46
N ALA A 45 4.70 -36.19 5.22
CA ALA A 45 5.05 -35.72 3.88
C ALA A 45 5.15 -36.89 2.88
N LEU A 46 5.44 -38.11 3.34
CA LEU A 46 5.47 -39.32 2.51
C LEU A 46 4.06 -39.76 2.11
N ASP A 47 3.08 -39.57 3.00
CA ASP A 47 1.69 -39.88 2.70
C ASP A 47 1.15 -39.01 1.56
N LEU A 48 1.43 -37.70 1.61
CA LEU A 48 1.07 -36.78 0.52
C LEU A 48 1.84 -37.08 -0.78
N GLN A 49 3.11 -37.48 -0.69
CA GLN A 49 3.86 -37.92 -1.86
C GLN A 49 3.28 -39.20 -2.49
N GLY A 50 2.73 -40.11 -1.67
CA GLY A 50 2.05 -41.31 -2.14
C GLY A 50 0.84 -41.03 -3.03
N VAL A 51 0.14 -39.91 -2.81
CA VAL A 51 -0.96 -39.43 -3.67
C VAL A 51 -0.49 -38.49 -4.79
N GLY A 52 0.82 -38.38 -5.02
CA GLY A 52 1.41 -37.67 -6.16
C GLY A 52 1.80 -36.21 -5.89
N VAL A 53 1.69 -35.71 -4.65
CA VAL A 53 2.13 -34.35 -4.30
C VAL A 53 3.66 -34.27 -4.33
N LYS A 54 4.22 -33.25 -4.97
CA LYS A 54 5.66 -33.00 -5.00
C LYS A 54 6.25 -32.90 -3.60
N ALA A 55 7.42 -33.51 -3.38
CA ALA A 55 8.04 -33.62 -2.05
C ALA A 55 8.23 -32.28 -1.31
N GLY A 56 8.58 -31.20 -2.03
CA GLY A 56 8.70 -29.86 -1.45
C GLY A 56 7.37 -29.34 -0.92
N THR A 57 6.34 -29.40 -1.78
CA THR A 57 4.96 -29.01 -1.47
C THR A 57 4.36 -29.83 -0.34
N ALA A 58 4.56 -31.16 -0.35
CA ALA A 58 4.12 -32.06 0.71
C ALA A 58 4.72 -31.67 2.07
N ARG A 59 6.03 -31.38 2.11
CA ARG A 59 6.72 -30.97 3.34
C ARG A 59 6.16 -29.66 3.90
N VAL A 60 5.95 -28.65 3.05
CA VAL A 60 5.37 -27.37 3.45
C VAL A 60 3.97 -27.57 4.03
N LEU A 61 3.11 -28.31 3.33
CA LEU A 61 1.71 -28.52 3.77
C LEU A 61 1.62 -29.23 5.12
N ILE A 62 2.41 -30.29 5.33
CA ILE A 62 2.45 -30.98 6.63
C ILE A 62 2.95 -30.06 7.74
N GLN A 63 3.99 -29.26 7.49
CA GLN A 63 4.51 -28.33 8.48
C GLN A 63 3.49 -27.24 8.89
N HIS A 64 2.59 -26.87 7.98
CA HIS A 64 1.48 -25.96 8.27
C HIS A 64 0.32 -26.67 8.98
N LEU A 65 0.00 -27.90 8.57
CA LEU A 65 -1.01 -28.74 9.20
C LEU A 65 -0.69 -29.03 10.68
N GLU A 66 0.56 -29.36 11.00
CA GLU A 66 1.05 -29.57 12.37
C GLU A 66 0.86 -28.34 13.28
N ARG A 67 0.86 -27.13 12.70
CA ARG A 67 0.69 -25.86 13.43
C ARG A 67 -0.78 -25.43 13.57
N THR A 68 -1.72 -26.23 13.08
CA THR A 68 -3.13 -25.89 13.03
C THR A 68 -3.89 -26.74 14.04
N PRO A 69 -4.03 -26.27 15.30
CA PRO A 69 -4.73 -27.02 16.34
C PRO A 69 -6.23 -27.11 16.04
N ASN A 70 -6.89 -28.15 16.57
CA ASN A 70 -8.36 -28.29 16.57
C ASN A 70 -9.02 -28.33 15.18
N LEU A 71 -8.40 -29.03 14.25
CA LEU A 71 -8.95 -29.24 12.91
C LEU A 71 -10.16 -30.19 12.97
N ASP A 72 -11.35 -29.71 12.64
CA ASP A 72 -12.51 -30.58 12.40
C ASP A 72 -12.27 -31.39 11.11
N VAL A 73 -12.03 -32.69 11.29
CA VAL A 73 -11.74 -33.62 10.20
C VAL A 73 -12.85 -33.65 9.15
N THR A 74 -14.11 -33.55 9.57
CA THR A 74 -15.26 -33.63 8.64
C THR A 74 -15.31 -32.38 7.76
N ALA A 75 -15.25 -31.20 8.38
CA ALA A 75 -15.24 -29.93 7.67
C ALA A 75 -14.01 -29.78 6.76
N PHE A 76 -12.86 -30.30 7.20
CA PHE A 76 -11.62 -30.29 6.43
C PHE A 76 -11.71 -31.13 5.16
N LEU A 77 -12.17 -32.38 5.27
CA LEU A 77 -12.33 -33.28 4.10
C LEU A 77 -13.37 -32.74 3.12
N ASP A 78 -14.46 -32.17 3.63
CA ASP A 78 -15.47 -31.54 2.79
C ASP A 78 -14.93 -30.30 2.06
N THR A 79 -14.10 -29.51 2.72
CA THR A 79 -13.40 -28.38 2.11
C THR A 79 -12.48 -28.83 0.98
N ILE A 80 -11.67 -29.89 1.19
CA ILE A 80 -10.81 -30.47 0.15
C ILE A 80 -11.65 -30.79 -1.10
N ARG A 81 -12.79 -31.49 -0.93
CA ARG A 81 -13.67 -31.87 -2.05
C ARG A 81 -14.25 -30.66 -2.79
N ARG A 82 -14.69 -29.64 -2.05
CA ARG A 82 -15.28 -28.42 -2.63
C ARG A 82 -14.27 -27.53 -3.36
N THR A 83 -12.99 -27.66 -3.06
CA THR A 83 -11.94 -26.76 -3.54
C THR A 83 -10.91 -27.46 -4.42
N MET A 84 -11.38 -28.36 -5.29
CA MET A 84 -10.56 -29.05 -6.29
C MET A 84 -10.14 -28.17 -7.47
N SER A 85 -10.81 -27.02 -7.71
CA SER A 85 -10.40 -26.04 -8.72
C SER A 85 -9.87 -24.76 -8.08
N VAL A 86 -8.94 -24.08 -8.79
CA VAL A 86 -8.36 -22.80 -8.36
C VAL A 86 -9.47 -21.76 -8.11
N GLU A 87 -10.49 -21.77 -8.97
CA GLU A 87 -11.57 -20.79 -8.93
C GLU A 87 -12.47 -21.02 -7.71
N ALA A 88 -12.72 -22.27 -7.34
CA ALA A 88 -13.45 -22.57 -6.11
C ALA A 88 -12.68 -22.12 -4.85
N VAL A 89 -11.34 -22.22 -4.85
CA VAL A 89 -10.50 -21.72 -3.76
C VAL A 89 -10.61 -20.20 -3.67
N LEU A 90 -10.43 -19.49 -4.79
CA LEU A 90 -10.48 -18.03 -4.84
C LEU A 90 -11.87 -17.51 -4.45
N ASP A 91 -12.95 -18.14 -4.92
CA ASP A 91 -14.32 -17.77 -4.57
C ASP A 91 -14.62 -17.97 -3.08
N ASP A 92 -14.12 -19.05 -2.46
CA ASP A 92 -14.32 -19.28 -1.02
C ASP A 92 -13.51 -18.29 -0.17
N LEU A 93 -12.25 -18.02 -0.53
CA LEU A 93 -11.44 -16.98 0.12
C LEU A 93 -12.07 -15.59 -0.05
N SER A 94 -12.58 -15.28 -1.25
CA SER A 94 -13.28 -14.03 -1.55
C SER A 94 -14.53 -13.85 -0.68
N ARG A 95 -15.32 -14.91 -0.48
CA ARG A 95 -16.50 -14.88 0.42
C ARG A 95 -16.08 -14.64 1.87
N ARG A 96 -15.01 -15.31 2.34
CA ARG A 96 -14.49 -15.16 3.71
C ARG A 96 -13.86 -13.80 4.00
N LEU A 97 -13.42 -13.08 2.97
CA LEU A 97 -12.96 -11.70 3.11
C LEU A 97 -14.11 -10.71 3.37
N THR A 98 -15.34 -11.03 2.97
CA THR A 98 -16.48 -10.13 3.09
C THR A 98 -16.88 -9.96 4.57
N PRO A 99 -16.98 -8.72 5.09
CA PRO A 99 -17.45 -8.47 6.44
C PRO A 99 -18.82 -9.09 6.70
N GLY A 100 -19.02 -9.66 7.89
CA GLY A 100 -20.29 -10.28 8.27
C GLY A 100 -20.55 -11.65 7.64
N PHE A 101 -19.60 -12.22 6.88
CA PHE A 101 -19.66 -13.62 6.48
C PHE A 101 -19.57 -14.50 7.75
N MET A 102 -20.72 -15.01 8.18
CA MET A 102 -20.79 -16.10 9.15
C MET A 102 -20.70 -17.41 8.37
N PRO A 103 -19.74 -18.30 8.66
CA PRO A 103 -19.83 -19.66 8.14
C PRO A 103 -21.16 -20.28 8.62
N ASP A 104 -21.75 -21.16 7.79
CA ASP A 104 -23.01 -21.84 8.14
C ASP A 104 -22.98 -22.30 9.60
N GLU A 105 -24.06 -22.00 10.34
CA GLU A 105 -24.19 -22.05 11.82
C GLU A 105 -23.85 -23.40 12.49
N GLY A 106 -23.43 -24.41 11.72
CA GLY A 106 -22.90 -25.68 12.21
C GLY A 106 -21.41 -25.67 12.57
N ALA A 107 -20.61 -24.69 12.15
CA ALA A 107 -19.19 -24.57 12.50
C ALA A 107 -19.00 -23.82 13.83
N VAL A 108 -19.64 -24.29 14.90
CA VAL A 108 -19.57 -23.70 16.23
C VAL A 108 -18.30 -24.18 16.93
N GLY A 109 -17.29 -23.31 17.08
CA GLY A 109 -16.25 -23.56 18.10
C GLY A 109 -14.89 -22.89 17.95
N THR A 110 -14.54 -22.30 16.80
CA THR A 110 -13.23 -21.66 16.67
C THR A 110 -13.37 -20.16 16.90
N SER A 111 -12.87 -19.70 18.06
CA SER A 111 -12.57 -18.28 18.29
C SER A 111 -11.81 -17.73 17.07
N PRO A 112 -12.16 -16.56 16.52
CA PRO A 112 -11.46 -15.96 15.38
C PRO A 112 -9.98 -15.85 15.74
N CYS A 113 -9.17 -16.75 15.19
CA CYS A 113 -7.74 -16.82 15.44
C CYS A 113 -7.01 -16.04 14.36
N GLU A 114 -6.05 -15.21 14.75
CA GLU A 114 -5.16 -14.50 13.81
C GLU A 114 -4.33 -15.46 12.93
N ALA A 115 -4.24 -16.75 13.30
CA ALA A 115 -3.55 -17.77 12.53
C ALA A 115 -4.38 -18.36 11.37
N GLY A 116 -5.63 -17.91 11.18
CA GLY A 116 -6.61 -18.54 10.31
C GLY A 116 -7.32 -19.72 10.97
N ASP A 117 -8.29 -20.30 10.29
CA ASP A 117 -9.12 -21.39 10.81
C ASP A 117 -8.72 -22.79 10.31
N GLY A 118 -7.57 -22.90 9.62
CA GLY A 118 -7.10 -24.15 9.02
C GLY A 118 -7.78 -24.53 7.72
N THR A 119 -8.89 -23.87 7.35
CA THR A 119 -9.61 -24.12 6.09
C THR A 119 -8.69 -23.96 4.89
N VAL A 120 -7.81 -22.96 4.91
CA VAL A 120 -6.88 -22.67 3.81
C VAL A 120 -5.93 -23.82 3.54
N ILE A 121 -5.47 -24.52 4.58
CA ILE A 121 -4.60 -25.68 4.40
C ILE A 121 -5.38 -26.80 3.72
N ALA A 122 -6.64 -27.00 4.09
CA ALA A 122 -7.54 -27.94 3.41
C ALA A 122 -7.70 -27.60 1.92
N MET A 123 -7.92 -26.32 1.62
CA MET A 123 -8.04 -25.83 0.24
C MET A 123 -6.78 -26.11 -0.58
N LEU A 124 -5.62 -25.75 -0.03
CA LEU A 124 -4.35 -25.93 -0.72
C LEU A 124 -3.92 -27.40 -0.80
N LEU A 125 -4.33 -28.25 0.14
CA LEU A 125 -4.18 -29.70 0.01
C LEU A 125 -5.01 -30.24 -1.14
N GLY A 126 -6.25 -29.77 -1.29
CA GLY A 126 -7.09 -30.12 -2.42
C GLY A 126 -6.43 -29.77 -3.75
N GLN A 127 -5.91 -28.55 -3.85
CA GLN A 127 -5.13 -28.09 -5.02
C GLN A 127 -3.85 -28.90 -5.25
N ALA A 128 -3.10 -29.21 -4.19
CA ALA A 128 -1.87 -29.97 -4.30
C ALA A 128 -2.12 -31.40 -4.77
N ILE A 129 -3.22 -32.02 -4.35
CA ILE A 129 -3.64 -33.34 -4.82
C ILE A 129 -4.05 -33.28 -6.31
N ALA A 130 -4.81 -32.25 -6.70
CA ALA A 130 -5.28 -32.10 -8.07
C ALA A 130 -4.14 -31.76 -9.07
N PHE A 131 -3.24 -30.84 -8.70
CA PHE A 131 -2.22 -30.28 -9.61
C PHE A 131 -0.79 -30.76 -9.32
N LYS A 132 -0.60 -31.60 -8.29
CA LYS A 132 0.69 -32.17 -7.84
C LYS A 132 1.70 -31.16 -7.28
N ASP A 133 1.65 -29.89 -7.70
CA ASP A 133 2.57 -28.85 -7.26
C ASP A 133 1.86 -27.49 -7.12
N LEU A 134 1.96 -26.89 -5.93
CA LEU A 134 1.39 -25.56 -5.67
C LEU A 134 2.18 -24.42 -6.34
N ALA A 135 3.45 -24.65 -6.69
CA ALA A 135 4.31 -23.64 -7.31
C ALA A 135 3.83 -23.22 -8.71
N VAL A 136 3.10 -24.10 -9.39
CA VAL A 136 2.65 -23.90 -10.78
C VAL A 136 1.17 -23.57 -10.89
N LEU A 137 0.47 -23.32 -9.77
CA LEU A 137 -0.95 -22.96 -9.80
C LEU A 137 -1.16 -21.67 -10.58
N ARG A 138 -2.07 -21.73 -11.54
CA ARG A 138 -2.52 -20.62 -12.38
C ARG A 138 -4.04 -20.56 -12.37
N ARG A 139 -4.57 -19.35 -12.42
CA ARG A 139 -5.99 -19.10 -12.69
C ARG A 139 -6.32 -19.44 -14.14
N GLU A 140 -7.48 -20.05 -14.39
CA GLU A 140 -7.91 -20.40 -15.75
C GLU A 140 -8.43 -19.15 -16.49
N GLY A 141 -8.15 -19.03 -17.80
CA GLY A 141 -8.78 -18.03 -18.67
C GLY A 141 -8.03 -16.71 -18.92
N GLY A 142 -6.89 -16.46 -18.28
CA GLY A 142 -6.01 -15.34 -18.63
C GLY A 142 -5.09 -15.67 -19.82
N ALA A 143 -4.78 -14.69 -20.68
CA ALA A 143 -3.80 -14.84 -21.77
C ALA A 143 -2.38 -15.06 -21.19
N GLY A 144 -2.08 -16.30 -20.77
CA GLY A 144 -0.87 -16.69 -20.04
C GLY A 144 -1.10 -17.21 -18.62
N GLY A 145 -2.35 -17.19 -18.10
CA GLY A 145 -2.73 -17.63 -16.75
C GLY A 145 -2.14 -16.75 -15.64
N GLU A 146 -2.98 -16.02 -14.91
CA GLU A 146 -2.52 -15.26 -13.74
C GLU A 146 -1.93 -16.25 -12.71
N GLY A 147 -0.78 -15.90 -12.11
CA GLY A 147 -0.23 -16.67 -11.01
C GLY A 147 -1.19 -16.73 -9.85
N PHE A 148 -1.33 -17.89 -9.20
CA PHE A 148 -2.22 -17.99 -8.04
C PHE A 148 -1.88 -16.99 -6.93
N ALA A 149 -0.59 -16.69 -6.72
CA ALA A 149 -0.15 -15.63 -5.80
C ALA A 149 -0.69 -14.25 -6.18
N GLN A 150 -0.70 -13.89 -7.47
CA GLN A 150 -1.30 -12.66 -7.96
C GLN A 150 -2.81 -12.65 -7.71
N ALA A 151 -3.49 -13.75 -8.04
CA ALA A 151 -4.94 -13.88 -7.85
C ALA A 151 -5.36 -13.72 -6.38
N LEU A 152 -4.56 -14.25 -5.44
CA LEU A 152 -4.76 -14.04 -4.00
C LEU A 152 -4.70 -12.57 -3.59
N LEU A 153 -3.82 -11.77 -4.20
CA LEU A 153 -3.72 -10.33 -3.93
C LEU A 153 -4.86 -9.55 -4.57
N ASP A 154 -5.29 -9.96 -5.76
CA ASP A 154 -6.41 -9.36 -6.47
C ASP A 154 -7.74 -9.52 -5.72
N LEU A 155 -7.84 -10.48 -4.78
CA LEU A 155 -9.01 -10.60 -3.89
C LEU A 155 -9.27 -9.33 -3.07
N PHE A 156 -8.26 -8.50 -2.82
CA PHE A 156 -8.41 -7.23 -2.08
C PHE A 156 -8.81 -6.05 -2.96
N MET A 157 -8.73 -6.20 -4.28
CA MET A 157 -9.02 -5.11 -5.21
C MET A 157 -10.46 -4.61 -5.02
N GLY A 158 -10.60 -3.29 -4.82
CA GLY A 158 -11.91 -2.64 -4.65
C GLY A 158 -12.58 -2.88 -3.29
N ARG A 159 -11.91 -3.54 -2.34
CA ARG A 159 -12.46 -3.74 -0.99
C ARG A 159 -12.01 -2.62 -0.06
N THR A 160 -12.99 -1.95 0.55
CA THR A 160 -12.74 -0.96 1.62
C THR A 160 -12.57 -1.60 2.99
N GLU A 161 -13.20 -2.75 3.20
CA GLU A 161 -13.16 -3.51 4.46
C GLU A 161 -12.95 -4.99 4.17
N SER A 162 -12.23 -5.66 5.07
CA SER A 162 -12.05 -7.11 5.03
C SER A 162 -12.05 -7.72 6.43
N CYS A 163 -12.71 -8.86 6.57
CA CYS A 163 -12.78 -9.63 7.82
C CYS A 163 -11.37 -10.07 8.26
N VAL A 164 -11.08 -9.95 9.56
CA VAL A 164 -9.79 -10.35 10.18
C VAL A 164 -9.42 -11.79 9.82
N VAL A 165 -10.36 -12.73 9.94
CA VAL A 165 -10.14 -14.15 9.62
C VAL A 165 -9.87 -14.34 8.13
N GLY A 166 -10.61 -13.64 7.25
CA GLY A 166 -10.37 -13.68 5.81
C GLY A 166 -8.98 -13.19 5.43
N ARG A 167 -8.51 -12.09 6.04
CA ARG A 167 -7.15 -11.56 5.85
C ARG A 167 -6.08 -12.56 6.28
N ALA A 168 -6.23 -13.15 7.47
CA ALA A 168 -5.35 -14.18 7.98
C ALA A 168 -5.28 -15.40 7.05
N ASN A 169 -6.45 -15.83 6.55
CA ASN A 169 -6.55 -16.93 5.60
C ASN A 169 -5.81 -16.64 4.28
N VAL A 170 -5.98 -15.46 3.70
CA VAL A 170 -5.24 -15.09 2.47
C VAL A 170 -3.74 -14.96 2.73
N ALA A 171 -3.33 -14.38 3.87
CA ALA A 171 -1.92 -14.30 4.25
C ALA A 171 -1.30 -15.70 4.42
N GLN A 172 -2.02 -16.63 5.04
CA GLN A 172 -1.59 -18.02 5.19
C GLN A 172 -1.49 -18.72 3.84
N ALA A 173 -2.48 -18.53 2.96
CA ALA A 173 -2.49 -19.10 1.61
C ALA A 173 -1.26 -18.64 0.83
N LEU A 174 -1.02 -17.33 0.82
CA LEU A 174 0.13 -16.71 0.16
C LEU A 174 1.45 -17.23 0.73
N SER A 175 1.56 -17.33 2.06
CA SER A 175 2.77 -17.85 2.72
C SER A 175 3.10 -19.28 2.29
N ILE A 176 2.09 -20.15 2.19
CA ILE A 176 2.24 -21.56 1.79
C ILE A 176 2.69 -21.64 0.33
N VAL A 177 2.00 -20.96 -0.59
CA VAL A 177 2.32 -21.09 -2.02
C VAL A 177 3.70 -20.52 -2.36
N LEU A 178 4.11 -19.43 -1.71
CA LEU A 178 5.47 -18.90 -1.85
C LEU A 178 6.51 -19.86 -1.24
N ALA A 179 6.20 -20.54 -0.13
CA ALA A 179 7.09 -21.58 0.43
C ALA A 179 7.29 -22.77 -0.52
N CYS A 180 6.27 -23.09 -1.31
CA CYS A 180 6.33 -24.14 -2.33
C CYS A 180 7.13 -23.73 -3.57
N GLY A 181 7.50 -22.45 -3.69
CA GLY A 181 8.27 -21.92 -4.82
C GLY A 181 7.40 -21.30 -5.92
N ALA A 182 6.16 -20.92 -5.63
CA ALA A 182 5.40 -20.08 -6.54
C ALA A 182 6.19 -18.78 -6.80
N SER A 183 6.40 -18.43 -8.08
CA SER A 183 7.05 -17.17 -8.42
C SER A 183 6.14 -15.99 -8.05
N PHE A 184 6.77 -14.97 -7.50
CA PHE A 184 6.17 -13.71 -7.12
C PHE A 184 7.20 -12.60 -7.29
N ASP A 185 7.57 -12.40 -8.55
CA ASP A 185 8.50 -11.37 -8.99
C ASP A 185 7.79 -10.33 -9.87
N THR A 186 8.51 -9.27 -10.17
CA THR A 186 8.06 -8.18 -11.01
C THR A 186 7.55 -8.67 -12.36
N GLN A 187 8.16 -9.68 -12.98
CA GLN A 187 7.69 -10.23 -14.26
C GLN A 187 6.30 -10.88 -14.12
N THR A 188 6.07 -11.65 -13.06
CA THR A 188 4.76 -12.29 -12.81
C THR A 188 3.64 -11.31 -12.55
N LEU A 189 3.95 -10.11 -12.05
CA LEU A 189 2.97 -9.07 -11.71
C LEU A 189 2.86 -8.00 -12.79
N GLY A 190 3.09 -8.37 -14.05
CA GLY A 190 2.98 -7.45 -15.17
C GLY A 190 4.03 -6.33 -15.11
N GLY A 191 5.23 -6.62 -14.60
CA GLY A 191 6.33 -5.67 -14.47
C GLY A 191 6.18 -4.65 -13.35
N VAL A 192 5.28 -4.89 -12.39
CA VAL A 192 5.16 -4.09 -11.16
C VAL A 192 5.84 -4.81 -10.01
N PRO A 193 6.70 -4.14 -9.23
CA PRO A 193 7.30 -4.75 -8.05
C PRO A 193 6.24 -5.29 -7.07
N PRO A 194 6.43 -6.51 -6.55
CA PRO A 194 5.63 -7.15 -5.50
C PRO A 194 4.94 -6.23 -4.48
N LEU A 195 5.72 -5.41 -3.78
CA LEU A 195 5.22 -4.57 -2.69
C LEU A 195 4.44 -3.35 -3.21
N ILE A 196 4.81 -2.84 -4.38
CA ILE A 196 4.09 -1.74 -5.02
C ILE A 196 2.72 -2.25 -5.50
N TYR A 197 2.68 -3.44 -6.10
CA TYR A 197 1.45 -4.08 -6.57
C TYR A 197 0.42 -4.27 -5.44
N THR A 198 0.88 -4.66 -4.25
CA THR A 198 0.03 -4.88 -3.08
C THR A 198 -0.46 -3.59 -2.44
N LEU A 199 0.41 -2.60 -2.28
CA LEU A 199 0.04 -1.30 -1.71
C LEU A 199 -1.07 -0.63 -2.52
N CYS A 200 -1.00 -0.70 -3.84
CA CYS A 200 -2.04 -0.14 -4.71
C CYS A 200 -3.39 -0.85 -4.58
N ARG A 201 -3.43 -2.11 -4.16
CA ARG A 201 -4.67 -2.89 -3.96
C ARG A 201 -5.22 -2.81 -2.54
N SER A 202 -4.69 -1.91 -1.72
CA SER A 202 -5.04 -1.81 -0.30
C SER A 202 -4.87 -3.15 0.43
N VAL A 203 -3.87 -3.93 0.02
CA VAL A 203 -3.60 -5.23 0.62
C VAL A 203 -3.20 -5.03 2.09
N PRO A 204 -3.80 -5.78 3.02
CA PRO A 204 -3.55 -5.61 4.45
C PRO A 204 -2.10 -5.90 4.86
N ARG A 205 -1.73 -5.32 6.02
CA ARG A 205 -0.43 -5.48 6.66
C ARG A 205 0.05 -6.92 6.75
N GLU A 206 -0.84 -7.81 7.15
CA GLU A 206 -0.51 -9.20 7.45
C GLU A 206 -0.04 -9.93 6.18
N VAL A 207 -0.68 -9.64 5.06
CA VAL A 207 -0.36 -10.18 3.74
C VAL A 207 0.93 -9.55 3.20
N LEU A 208 1.11 -8.23 3.33
CA LEU A 208 2.34 -7.55 2.92
C LEU A 208 3.56 -8.06 3.72
N GLY A 209 3.40 -8.31 5.01
CA GLY A 209 4.43 -8.89 5.86
C GLY A 209 4.89 -10.29 5.42
N VAL A 210 4.03 -11.07 4.77
CA VAL A 210 4.43 -12.35 4.14
C VAL A 210 5.42 -12.09 3.01
N LEU A 211 5.16 -11.10 2.16
CA LEU A 211 6.01 -10.77 1.02
C LEU A 211 7.39 -10.27 1.45
N LEU A 212 7.43 -9.39 2.44
CA LEU A 212 8.69 -8.91 3.02
C LEU A 212 9.53 -10.07 3.61
N ARG A 213 8.90 -11.00 4.34
CA ARG A 213 9.58 -12.21 4.85
C ARG A 213 10.05 -13.16 3.75
N ARG A 214 9.46 -13.07 2.55
CA ARG A 214 9.84 -13.85 1.38
C ARG A 214 10.87 -13.14 0.50
N GLY A 215 11.41 -12.01 0.95
CA GLY A 215 12.51 -11.30 0.29
C GLY A 215 12.06 -10.32 -0.78
N ALA A 216 10.80 -9.88 -0.78
CA ALA A 216 10.40 -8.75 -1.61
C ALA A 216 11.15 -7.48 -1.13
N ASP A 217 11.84 -6.81 -2.06
CA ASP A 217 12.70 -5.67 -1.76
C ASP A 217 11.86 -4.36 -1.68
N PRO A 218 11.80 -3.67 -0.53
CA PRO A 218 11.09 -2.40 -0.41
C PRO A 218 11.70 -1.27 -1.23
N ASN A 219 12.93 -1.42 -1.70
CA ASN A 219 13.66 -0.45 -2.50
C ASN A 219 13.61 -0.73 -4.01
N GLU A 220 12.91 -1.79 -4.44
CA GLU A 220 12.70 -2.06 -5.87
C GLU A 220 11.84 -0.95 -6.48
N ALA A 221 12.40 -0.23 -7.45
CA ALA A 221 11.74 0.88 -8.11
C ALA A 221 10.80 0.41 -9.22
N LEU A 222 9.64 1.07 -9.35
CA LEU A 222 8.75 0.87 -10.48
C LEU A 222 9.37 1.44 -11.76
N THR A 223 9.74 0.56 -12.70
CA THR A 223 10.42 0.94 -13.95
C THR A 223 9.49 1.05 -15.17
N ARG A 224 8.22 0.61 -15.05
CA ARG A 224 7.27 0.59 -16.17
C ARG A 224 6.47 1.88 -16.32
N ASP A 225 6.60 2.48 -17.49
CA ASP A 225 5.89 3.71 -17.86
C ASP A 225 4.43 3.47 -18.26
N ASP A 226 4.12 2.29 -18.81
CA ASP A 226 2.81 1.98 -19.36
C ASP A 226 1.79 1.54 -18.30
N VAL A 227 2.27 1.10 -17.14
CA VAL A 227 1.43 0.78 -15.97
C VAL A 227 1.02 2.04 -15.20
N CYS A 228 1.76 3.14 -15.36
CA CYS A 228 1.50 4.42 -14.68
C CYS A 228 0.29 5.20 -15.25
N ARG A 229 -0.58 4.58 -16.05
CA ARG A 229 -1.74 5.26 -16.65
C ARG A 229 -2.98 5.20 -15.74
N PRO A 230 -3.82 6.27 -15.73
CA PRO A 230 -4.99 6.40 -14.83
C PRO A 230 -6.07 5.31 -14.96
N ALA A 231 -5.96 4.41 -15.96
CA ALA A 231 -7.00 3.44 -16.29
C ALA A 231 -7.34 2.45 -15.15
N CYS A 232 -6.46 2.34 -14.15
CA CYS A 232 -6.69 1.47 -12.99
C CYS A 232 -6.98 2.22 -11.68
N GLY A 233 -7.08 3.56 -11.69
CA GLY A 233 -7.33 4.36 -10.48
C GLY A 233 -6.22 4.26 -9.42
N PHE A 234 -5.09 3.63 -9.75
CA PHE A 234 -3.94 3.49 -8.88
C PHE A 234 -2.88 4.54 -9.23
N ASP A 235 -2.52 5.36 -8.25
CA ASP A 235 -1.52 6.42 -8.36
C ASP A 235 -0.10 5.82 -8.31
N TYR A 236 0.29 5.08 -9.35
CA TYR A 236 1.66 4.59 -9.49
C TYR A 236 2.62 5.76 -9.72
N LEU A 237 3.67 5.83 -8.91
CA LEU A 237 4.75 6.79 -9.03
C LEU A 237 5.92 6.13 -9.77
N ARG A 238 6.20 6.60 -10.99
CA ARG A 238 7.36 6.15 -11.79
C ARG A 238 8.66 6.39 -11.03
N GLY A 239 9.55 5.39 -11.02
CA GLY A 239 10.77 5.39 -10.21
C GLY A 239 10.52 5.24 -8.71
N GLY A 240 9.26 5.27 -8.27
CA GLY A 240 8.83 5.07 -6.89
C GLY A 240 9.11 3.67 -6.40
N THR A 241 9.58 3.58 -5.16
CA THR A 241 9.72 2.33 -4.41
C THR A 241 8.45 2.03 -3.62
N ALA A 242 8.40 0.89 -2.91
CA ALA A 242 7.29 0.57 -2.03
C ALA A 242 7.11 1.63 -0.91
N MET A 243 8.21 2.19 -0.41
CA MET A 243 8.19 3.27 0.59
C MET A 243 7.40 4.49 0.10
N HIS A 244 7.62 4.91 -1.14
CA HIS A 244 6.92 6.05 -1.74
C HIS A 244 5.41 5.78 -1.88
N HIS A 245 5.04 4.60 -2.36
CA HIS A 245 3.63 4.24 -2.55
C HIS A 245 2.89 4.06 -1.22
N ALA A 246 3.55 3.50 -0.20
CA ALA A 246 3.00 3.40 1.14
C ALA A 246 2.81 4.79 1.77
N MET A 247 3.76 5.71 1.54
CA MET A 247 3.68 7.08 2.02
C MET A 247 2.59 7.90 1.31
N LEU A 248 2.45 7.77 -0.01
CA LEU A 248 1.34 8.34 -0.79
C LEU A 248 -0.02 7.88 -0.27
N ALA A 249 -0.12 6.61 0.11
CA ALA A 249 -1.34 6.02 0.66
C ALA A 249 -1.59 6.34 2.15
N GLY A 250 -0.67 7.04 2.83
CA GLY A 250 -0.77 7.31 4.27
C GLY A 250 -0.67 6.05 5.13
N ASN A 251 -0.03 5.00 4.64
CA ASN A 251 0.05 3.71 5.32
C ASN A 251 1.27 3.66 6.25
N ALA A 252 1.17 4.40 7.37
CA ALA A 252 2.25 4.57 8.35
C ALA A 252 2.86 3.24 8.82
N ASP A 253 1.99 2.27 9.08
CA ASP A 253 2.38 0.94 9.54
C ASP A 253 3.29 0.23 8.53
N MET A 254 3.03 0.39 7.22
CA MET A 254 3.82 -0.28 6.17
C MET A 254 5.16 0.42 6.01
N VAL A 255 5.16 1.75 5.98
CA VAL A 255 6.40 2.55 5.94
C VAL A 255 7.28 2.18 7.14
N LYS A 256 6.71 2.16 8.35
CA LYS A 256 7.41 1.80 9.58
C LYS A 256 7.94 0.36 9.54
N GLN A 257 7.14 -0.60 9.08
CA GLN A 257 7.57 -1.99 8.98
C GLN A 257 8.72 -2.16 7.98
N MET A 258 8.64 -1.53 6.81
CA MET A 258 9.71 -1.60 5.81
C MET A 258 10.99 -0.92 6.31
N TYR A 259 10.87 0.28 6.85
CA TYR A 259 11.99 1.07 7.36
C TYR A 259 12.70 0.40 8.55
N MET A 260 11.95 -0.11 9.53
CA MET A 260 12.52 -0.67 10.75
C MET A 260 12.99 -2.12 10.61
N SER A 261 12.33 -2.93 9.78
CA SER A 261 12.53 -4.38 9.76
C SER A 261 13.08 -4.94 8.46
N HIS A 262 13.08 -4.16 7.37
CA HIS A 262 13.37 -4.69 6.03
C HIS A 262 14.25 -3.77 5.19
N ASP A 263 15.07 -2.92 5.80
CA ASP A 263 16.04 -2.05 5.10
C ASP A 263 15.39 -1.11 4.06
N GLY A 264 14.13 -0.73 4.29
CA GLY A 264 13.46 0.28 3.48
C GLY A 264 14.16 1.62 3.65
N ARG A 265 14.45 2.31 2.55
CA ARG A 265 15.20 3.57 2.58
C ARG A 265 14.31 4.78 2.32
N LEU A 266 14.51 5.84 3.11
CA LEU A 266 13.80 7.12 2.95
C LEU A 266 14.47 8.04 1.93
N ASP A 267 15.76 7.86 1.68
CA ASP A 267 16.63 8.71 0.85
C ASP A 267 16.67 8.27 -0.62
N VAL A 268 15.94 7.22 -1.00
CA VAL A 268 15.79 6.84 -2.41
C VAL A 268 14.99 7.92 -3.12
N LEU A 269 15.55 8.45 -4.19
CA LEU A 269 14.91 9.48 -5.00
C LEU A 269 14.17 8.86 -6.18
N VAL A 270 12.97 9.34 -6.44
CA VAL A 270 12.20 9.01 -7.66
C VAL A 270 12.48 10.01 -8.77
N ASP A 271 11.89 9.75 -9.95
CA ASP A 271 11.91 10.70 -11.07
C ASP A 271 11.36 12.06 -10.60
N GLY A 272 12.18 13.11 -10.70
CA GLY A 272 11.88 14.44 -10.14
C GLY A 272 12.56 14.75 -8.80
N LYS A 273 13.44 13.85 -8.31
CA LYS A 273 14.25 14.02 -7.09
C LYS A 273 13.41 14.15 -5.81
N TYR A 274 12.25 13.50 -5.78
CA TYR A 274 11.45 13.40 -4.57
C TYR A 274 11.89 12.17 -3.77
N ASP A 275 12.18 12.37 -2.50
CA ASP A 275 12.38 11.28 -1.55
C ASP A 275 11.04 10.80 -0.97
N THR A 276 11.08 9.82 -0.06
CA THR A 276 9.85 9.24 0.50
C THR A 276 9.03 10.25 1.30
N ILE A 277 9.65 11.17 2.04
CA ILE A 277 8.91 12.16 2.86
C ILE A 277 8.27 13.21 1.95
N ALA A 278 8.94 13.57 0.85
CA ALA A 278 8.46 14.56 -0.11
C ALA A 278 7.09 14.21 -0.73
N VAL A 279 6.75 12.92 -0.80
CA VAL A 279 5.49 12.43 -1.37
C VAL A 279 4.38 12.23 -0.34
N ALA A 280 4.62 12.52 0.94
CA ALA A 280 3.60 12.37 1.99
C ALA A 280 2.41 13.30 1.73
N GLY A 281 1.22 12.71 1.60
CA GLY A 281 0.00 13.40 1.20
C GLY A 281 0.00 13.94 -0.23
N ALA A 282 0.95 13.55 -1.09
CA ALA A 282 0.95 13.94 -2.50
C ALA A 282 0.02 13.07 -3.34
N ARG A 283 0.00 13.32 -4.65
CA ARG A 283 -0.64 12.46 -5.65
C ARG A 283 0.35 12.22 -6.79
N ALA A 284 0.42 10.99 -7.29
CA ALA A 284 1.19 10.71 -8.50
C ALA A 284 0.68 11.53 -9.70
N ASN A 285 -0.63 11.77 -9.74
CA ASN A 285 -1.30 12.64 -10.72
C ASN A 285 -1.95 13.84 -9.99
N PRO A 286 -1.27 15.00 -9.93
CA PRO A 286 -1.79 16.16 -9.23
C PRO A 286 -3.13 16.63 -9.80
N LEU A 287 -4.05 17.01 -8.92
CA LEU A 287 -5.40 17.44 -9.30
C LEU A 287 -5.46 18.94 -9.55
N ALA A 288 -6.41 19.38 -10.38
CA ALA A 288 -6.63 20.80 -10.62
C ALA A 288 -7.19 21.56 -9.41
N TRP A 289 -7.79 20.84 -8.46
CA TRP A 289 -8.50 21.40 -7.32
C TRP A 289 -7.99 20.82 -6.00
N PRO A 290 -8.08 21.58 -4.89
CA PRO A 290 -7.82 21.09 -3.55
C PRO A 290 -8.65 19.84 -3.23
N ILE A 291 -8.07 18.93 -2.45
CA ILE A 291 -8.78 17.79 -1.87
C ILE A 291 -8.57 17.76 -0.36
N THR A 292 -9.53 17.18 0.35
CA THR A 292 -9.44 16.96 1.79
C THR A 292 -8.63 15.70 2.10
N GLY A 293 -8.10 15.63 3.31
CA GLY A 293 -7.31 14.52 3.82
C GLY A 293 -5.81 14.61 3.53
N LEU A 294 -5.34 15.61 2.77
CA LEU A 294 -3.93 15.76 2.40
C LEU A 294 -3.03 15.88 3.63
N VAL A 295 -3.47 16.69 4.58
CA VAL A 295 -2.74 16.93 5.83
C VAL A 295 -2.75 15.69 6.70
N GLU A 296 -3.89 15.02 6.83
CA GLU A 296 -4.00 13.80 7.65
C GLU A 296 -3.07 12.71 7.13
N VAL A 297 -3.06 12.47 5.82
CA VAL A 297 -2.16 11.52 5.16
C VAL A 297 -0.70 11.92 5.40
N ALA A 298 -0.33 13.18 5.22
CA ALA A 298 1.03 13.64 5.44
C ALA A 298 1.47 13.53 6.91
N SER A 299 0.58 13.81 7.87
CA SER A 299 0.86 13.68 9.30
C SER A 299 1.23 12.25 9.70
N THR A 300 0.75 11.24 8.98
CA THR A 300 1.12 9.85 9.24
C THR A 300 2.61 9.57 9.06
N ALA A 301 3.32 10.39 8.25
CA ALA A 301 4.76 10.28 8.05
C ALA A 301 5.55 10.46 9.35
N TYR A 302 5.03 11.27 10.29
CA TYR A 302 5.65 11.48 11.60
C TYR A 302 5.80 10.17 12.36
N ASP A 303 4.70 9.42 12.55
CA ASP A 303 4.70 8.17 13.30
C ASP A 303 5.42 7.05 12.53
N ALA A 304 5.40 7.14 11.20
CA ALA A 304 5.97 6.15 10.29
C ALA A 304 7.50 6.14 10.27
N CYS A 305 8.13 7.31 10.22
CA CYS A 305 9.56 7.42 10.00
C CYS A 305 10.28 8.42 10.92
N ILE A 306 9.67 9.56 11.28
CA ILE A 306 10.35 10.58 12.09
C ILE A 306 10.48 10.17 13.55
N ALA A 307 9.38 9.74 14.17
CA ALA A 307 9.36 9.38 15.59
C ALA A 307 10.28 8.19 15.91
N VAL A 308 10.49 7.32 14.92
CA VAL A 308 11.23 6.07 15.05
C VAL A 308 12.68 6.17 14.57
N GLU A 309 13.06 7.23 13.86
CA GLU A 309 14.43 7.46 13.38
C GLU A 309 15.43 7.39 14.56
N PRO A 310 16.40 6.45 14.55
CA PRO A 310 17.37 6.34 15.63
C PRO A 310 18.39 7.49 15.65
N ASP A 311 18.76 8.06 14.49
CA ASP A 311 19.76 9.12 14.41
C ASP A 311 19.14 10.49 14.74
N PRO A 312 19.57 11.20 15.80
CA PRO A 312 19.00 12.49 16.18
C PRO A 312 19.14 13.58 15.11
N MET A 313 20.23 13.57 14.33
CA MET A 313 20.47 14.54 13.26
C MET A 313 19.54 14.27 12.08
N LEU A 314 19.47 13.02 11.61
CA LEU A 314 18.52 12.65 10.55
C LEU A 314 17.08 12.87 10.98
N LYS A 315 16.75 12.58 12.25
CA LYS A 315 15.42 12.84 12.83
C LYS A 315 15.04 14.30 12.73
N ARG A 316 15.94 15.18 13.12
CA ARG A 316 15.74 16.63 13.02
C ARG A 316 15.60 17.06 11.56
N MET A 317 16.53 16.69 10.68
CA MET A 317 16.51 17.08 9.27
C MET A 317 15.24 16.59 8.54
N ASN A 318 14.86 15.32 8.76
CA ASN A 318 13.66 14.74 8.18
C ASN A 318 12.38 15.33 8.81
N GLY A 319 12.41 15.67 10.10
CA GLY A 319 11.31 16.33 10.79
C GLY A 319 11.08 17.77 10.30
N GLU A 320 12.14 18.55 10.11
CA GLU A 320 12.06 19.89 9.52
C GLU A 320 11.51 19.84 8.08
N PHE A 321 11.99 18.89 7.26
CA PHE A 321 11.46 18.70 5.92
C PHE A 321 9.99 18.23 5.92
N LEU A 322 9.59 17.35 6.85
CA LEU A 322 8.18 17.01 7.04
C LEU A 322 7.34 18.26 7.41
N GLY A 323 7.91 19.19 8.17
CA GLY A 323 7.29 20.50 8.43
C GLY A 323 7.00 21.29 7.16
N GLU A 324 7.93 21.32 6.21
CA GLU A 324 7.74 21.95 4.88
C GLU A 324 6.66 21.23 4.06
N VAL A 325 6.64 19.89 4.10
CA VAL A 325 5.60 19.08 3.44
C VAL A 325 4.22 19.39 4.04
N LEU A 326 4.09 19.42 5.37
CA LEU A 326 2.84 19.72 6.07
C LEU A 326 2.35 21.14 5.79
N ALA A 327 3.25 22.13 5.79
CA ALA A 327 2.92 23.50 5.41
C ALA A 327 2.41 23.57 3.96
N THR A 328 3.06 22.84 3.05
CA THR A 328 2.62 22.74 1.65
C THR A 328 1.23 22.09 1.54
N ARG A 329 0.95 20.99 2.25
CA ARG A 329 -0.38 20.35 2.22
C ARG A 329 -1.49 21.24 2.78
N LEU A 330 -1.22 21.98 3.85
CA LEU A 330 -2.17 22.94 4.39
C LEU A 330 -2.51 24.02 3.36
N LEU A 331 -1.51 24.54 2.65
CA LEU A 331 -1.71 25.53 1.60
C LEU A 331 -2.37 24.98 0.33
N GLU A 332 -2.16 23.70 0.01
CA GLU A 332 -2.87 23.01 -1.08
C GLU A 332 -4.33 22.74 -0.73
N ALA A 333 -4.62 22.38 0.52
CA ALA A 333 -6.00 22.27 1.02
C ALA A 333 -6.68 23.65 1.03
N GLY A 334 -5.93 24.70 1.39
CA GLY A 334 -6.43 26.08 1.43
C GLY A 334 -7.71 26.19 2.25
N ARG A 335 -8.72 26.85 1.69
CA ARG A 335 -10.05 26.99 2.34
C ARG A 335 -10.84 25.68 2.50
N TYR A 336 -10.39 24.59 1.90
CA TYR A 336 -11.05 23.29 1.99
C TYR A 336 -10.53 22.44 3.15
N ALA A 337 -9.52 22.90 3.89
CA ALA A 337 -9.01 22.19 5.06
C ALA A 337 -10.10 22.05 6.12
N THR A 338 -10.33 20.82 6.57
CA THR A 338 -11.31 20.52 7.62
C THR A 338 -10.76 20.80 9.02
N SER A 339 -11.64 20.94 10.02
CA SER A 339 -11.22 21.05 11.43
C SER A 339 -10.33 19.89 11.90
N ARG A 340 -10.53 18.68 11.35
CA ARG A 340 -9.71 17.50 11.65
C ARG A 340 -8.31 17.65 11.06
N GLU A 341 -8.19 18.10 9.81
CA GLU A 341 -6.90 18.39 9.18
C GLU A 341 -6.14 19.49 9.91
N LEU A 342 -6.80 20.60 10.25
CA LEU A 342 -6.18 21.70 11.00
C LEU A 342 -5.60 21.22 12.35
N LYS A 343 -6.36 20.40 13.09
CA LYS A 343 -5.89 19.80 14.35
C LYS A 343 -4.75 18.79 14.13
N SER A 344 -4.81 18.00 13.05
CA SER A 344 -3.74 17.07 12.69
C SER A 344 -2.45 17.81 12.34
N TRP A 345 -2.56 18.91 11.60
CA TRP A 345 -1.44 19.79 11.25
C TRP A 345 -0.78 20.37 12.50
N SER A 346 -1.54 21.06 13.36
CA SER A 346 -0.98 21.73 14.54
C SER A 346 -0.43 20.72 15.55
N GLY A 347 -1.13 19.60 15.75
CA GLY A 347 -0.65 18.51 16.60
C GLY A 347 0.66 17.92 16.11
N THR A 348 0.83 17.72 14.80
CA THR A 348 2.07 17.17 14.23
C THR A 348 3.21 18.19 14.26
N MET A 349 2.94 19.46 13.95
CA MET A 349 3.92 20.53 14.03
C MET A 349 4.42 20.76 15.48
N ALA A 350 3.54 20.66 16.47
CA ALA A 350 3.92 20.69 17.88
C ALA A 350 4.83 19.51 18.26
N LYS A 351 4.49 18.29 17.82
CA LYS A 351 5.34 17.11 18.03
C LYS A 351 6.72 17.27 17.40
N LEU A 352 6.81 17.83 16.17
CA LEU A 352 8.08 18.10 15.50
C LEU A 352 8.95 19.08 16.31
N ARG A 353 8.34 20.16 16.81
CA ARG A 353 9.02 21.11 17.70
C ARG A 353 9.51 20.43 18.99
N ASP A 354 8.68 19.60 19.60
CA ASP A 354 9.04 18.88 20.83
C ASP A 354 10.17 17.85 20.61
N LEU A 355 10.38 17.40 19.36
CA LEU A 355 11.55 16.61 18.93
C LEU A 355 12.80 17.45 18.66
N GLY A 356 12.75 18.78 18.82
CA GLY A 356 13.86 19.70 18.56
C GLY A 356 14.01 20.12 17.10
N CYS A 357 12.97 19.94 16.26
CA CYS A 357 12.95 20.49 14.92
C CYS A 357 12.71 22.00 14.97
N ASP A 358 13.41 22.77 14.14
CA ASP A 358 13.19 24.21 14.03
C ASP A 358 11.99 24.54 13.11
N VAL A 359 10.79 24.27 13.65
CA VAL A 359 9.54 24.53 12.93
C VAL A 359 9.34 26.02 12.63
N GLY A 360 9.91 26.91 13.47
CA GLY A 360 9.88 28.35 13.25
C GLY A 360 10.65 28.75 11.99
N ALA A 361 11.90 28.30 11.86
CA ALA A 361 12.70 28.53 10.67
C ALA A 361 12.05 27.92 9.42
N VAL A 362 11.53 26.70 9.50
CA VAL A 362 10.80 26.04 8.40
C VAL A 362 9.65 26.92 7.89
N LEU A 363 8.83 27.46 8.80
CA LEU A 363 7.68 28.29 8.42
C LEU A 363 8.09 29.66 7.87
N ARG A 364 9.24 30.22 8.28
CA ARG A 364 9.76 31.47 7.73
C ARG A 364 10.36 31.33 6.32
N ARG A 365 10.65 30.11 5.85
CA ARG A 365 11.18 29.88 4.49
C ARG A 365 10.12 30.18 3.42
N SER A 366 10.58 30.67 2.27
CA SER A 366 9.77 30.73 1.05
C SER A 366 9.73 29.35 0.37
N PRO A 367 8.58 28.95 -0.20
CA PRO A 367 8.50 27.72 -0.99
C PRO A 367 9.47 27.74 -2.19
N PRO A 368 9.89 26.57 -2.70
CA PRO A 368 10.82 26.49 -3.84
C PRO A 368 10.35 27.19 -5.13
N HIS A 369 9.03 27.33 -5.32
CA HIS A 369 8.45 28.05 -6.46
C HIS A 369 8.33 29.57 -6.23
N GLY A 370 8.86 30.10 -5.12
CA GLY A 370 8.95 31.52 -4.81
C GLY A 370 7.76 32.10 -4.04
N GLY A 371 7.75 33.43 -3.87
CA GLY A 371 6.68 34.17 -3.19
C GLY A 371 6.87 34.32 -1.67
N PRO A 372 5.80 34.69 -0.94
CA PRO A 372 5.84 34.88 0.51
C PRO A 372 6.23 33.59 1.24
N SER A 373 6.67 33.73 2.49
CA SER A 373 6.99 32.60 3.37
C SER A 373 5.78 31.69 3.60
N TYR A 374 6.01 30.44 4.02
CA TYR A 374 4.93 29.56 4.47
C TYR A 374 4.08 30.20 5.57
N LEU A 375 4.73 30.89 6.51
CA LEU A 375 4.09 31.57 7.63
C LEU A 375 3.09 32.64 7.16
N GLU A 376 3.52 33.55 6.28
CA GLU A 376 2.66 34.62 5.74
C GLU A 376 1.45 34.04 4.98
N ARG A 377 1.68 33.00 4.18
CA ARG A 377 0.62 32.31 3.42
C ARG A 377 -0.38 31.61 4.35
N ILE A 378 0.11 30.98 5.41
CA ILE A 378 -0.73 30.30 6.40
C ILE A 378 -1.54 31.33 7.19
N TYR A 379 -0.95 32.44 7.66
CA TYR A 379 -1.71 33.52 8.29
C TYR A 379 -2.80 34.07 7.37
N SER A 380 -2.47 34.28 6.09
CA SER A 380 -3.46 34.67 5.08
C SER A 380 -4.59 33.64 4.98
N ALA A 381 -4.26 32.35 4.88
CA ALA A 381 -5.26 31.28 4.82
C ALA A 381 -6.17 31.25 6.08
N LEU A 382 -5.57 31.36 7.28
CA LEU A 382 -6.28 31.40 8.56
C LEU A 382 -7.24 32.59 8.66
N TRP A 383 -6.84 33.75 8.15
CA TRP A 383 -7.67 34.94 8.10
C TRP A 383 -8.94 34.72 7.26
N HIS A 384 -8.82 34.04 6.11
CA HIS A 384 -9.98 33.77 5.26
C HIS A 384 -11.02 32.88 5.95
N PHE A 385 -10.61 31.92 6.79
CA PHE A 385 -11.57 31.14 7.58
C PHE A 385 -12.41 31.99 8.54
N HIS A 386 -11.86 33.12 9.01
CA HIS A 386 -12.56 34.03 9.92
C HIS A 386 -13.50 34.98 9.16
N ASP A 387 -13.05 35.58 8.06
CA ASP A 387 -13.86 36.55 7.30
C ASP A 387 -15.10 35.91 6.66
N TYR A 388 -14.97 34.71 6.09
CA TYR A 388 -16.09 34.02 5.44
C TYR A 388 -17.17 33.52 6.42
N ALA A 389 -16.84 33.37 7.70
CA ALA A 389 -17.83 33.06 8.73
C ALA A 389 -18.88 34.17 8.88
N SER A 390 -18.54 35.41 8.48
CA SER A 390 -19.44 36.55 8.54
C SER A 390 -20.40 36.66 7.33
N GLU A 391 -20.07 36.04 6.19
CA GLU A 391 -20.78 36.22 4.91
C GLU A 391 -21.83 35.14 4.56
N GLN A 392 -22.34 34.37 5.54
CA GLN A 392 -23.35 33.30 5.31
C GLN A 392 -22.97 32.21 4.28
N GLN A 393 -21.71 32.12 3.83
CA GLN A 393 -21.26 30.98 3.03
C GLN A 393 -20.99 29.78 3.93
N VAL A 394 -21.80 28.74 3.76
CA VAL A 394 -21.96 27.50 4.53
C VAL A 394 -20.71 26.59 4.55
N LEU A 395 -19.54 27.07 4.13
CA LEU A 395 -18.40 26.19 3.85
C LEU A 395 -17.52 25.84 5.06
N SER A 396 -17.49 26.67 6.11
CA SER A 396 -16.69 26.39 7.30
C SER A 396 -17.57 26.20 8.53
N ASP A 397 -17.48 25.01 9.14
CA ASP A 397 -18.16 24.74 10.40
C ASP A 397 -17.48 25.49 11.57
N ARG A 398 -18.20 25.64 12.69
CA ARG A 398 -17.67 26.31 13.89
C ARG A 398 -16.35 25.68 14.38
N ALA A 399 -16.23 24.36 14.27
CA ALA A 399 -15.04 23.63 14.69
C ALA A 399 -13.79 23.99 13.87
N THR A 400 -13.96 24.33 12.59
CA THR A 400 -12.88 24.75 11.69
C THR A 400 -12.38 26.14 12.06
N ILE A 401 -13.31 27.05 12.41
CA ILE A 401 -12.97 28.39 12.91
C ILE A 401 -12.23 28.29 14.25
N ASP A 402 -12.73 27.49 15.18
CA ASP A 402 -12.07 27.33 16.49
C ASP A 402 -10.66 26.73 16.31
N ALA A 403 -10.50 25.74 15.42
CA ALA A 403 -9.19 25.16 15.10
C ALA A 403 -8.23 26.16 14.42
N SER A 404 -8.74 27.09 13.58
CA SER A 404 -7.90 28.10 12.95
C SER A 404 -7.42 29.15 13.95
N VAL A 405 -8.25 29.52 14.93
CA VAL A 405 -7.88 30.38 16.06
C VAL A 405 -6.80 29.72 16.91
N ASP A 406 -6.94 28.43 17.21
CA ASP A 406 -5.94 27.67 17.98
C ASP A 406 -4.59 27.63 17.25
N ILE A 407 -4.59 27.39 15.93
CA ILE A 407 -3.37 27.44 15.11
C ILE A 407 -2.72 28.82 15.17
N ARG A 408 -3.52 29.88 15.04
CA ARG A 408 -3.01 31.25 15.07
C ARG A 408 -2.33 31.57 16.40
N ALA A 409 -2.98 31.23 17.51
CA ALA A 409 -2.41 31.42 18.85
C ALA A 409 -1.11 30.60 19.04
N TRP A 410 -1.08 29.37 18.49
CA TRP A 410 0.14 28.55 18.51
C TRP A 410 1.27 29.18 17.69
N LEU A 411 1.00 29.70 16.49
CA LEU A 411 1.99 30.43 15.68
C LEU A 411 2.50 31.67 16.42
N GLU A 412 1.61 32.47 17.01
CA GLU A 412 1.99 33.65 17.79
C GLU A 412 2.89 33.26 18.98
N SER A 413 2.67 32.09 19.59
CA SER A 413 3.55 31.58 20.67
C SER A 413 4.94 31.16 20.18
N LEU A 414 5.09 30.79 18.90
CA LEU A 414 6.41 30.48 18.32
C LEU A 414 7.23 31.73 18.02
N PHE A 415 6.56 32.85 17.71
CA PHE A 415 7.19 34.06 17.16
C PHE A 415 7.02 35.30 18.05
N GLY A 416 6.88 35.13 19.37
CA GLY A 416 6.54 36.21 20.31
C GLY A 416 7.37 37.51 20.20
N GLU A 417 6.88 38.58 20.85
CA GLU A 417 7.19 40.01 20.62
C GLU A 417 8.66 40.50 20.73
N GLY A 418 9.66 39.62 20.80
CA GLY A 418 11.07 40.03 20.93
C GLY A 418 12.10 39.14 20.22
N GLY A 419 11.67 38.21 19.38
CA GLY A 419 12.57 37.36 18.61
C GLY A 419 13.09 38.03 17.34
N ASP A 420 13.87 39.11 17.46
CA ASP A 420 14.81 39.53 16.42
C ASP A 420 15.93 38.48 16.39
N GLU A 421 15.65 37.34 15.76
CA GLU A 421 16.63 36.28 15.62
C GLU A 421 17.40 36.45 14.32
N ASP A 422 18.72 36.47 14.47
CA ASP A 422 19.70 36.37 13.41
C ASP A 422 19.25 35.35 12.37
N ILE A 423 19.12 35.81 11.12
CA ILE A 423 18.83 34.95 9.97
C ILE A 423 19.96 33.91 9.92
N VAL A 424 19.68 32.70 10.40
CA VAL A 424 20.62 31.58 10.38
C VAL A 424 21.05 31.36 8.93
N GLU A 425 22.36 31.33 8.70
CA GLU A 425 22.94 31.06 7.39
C GLU A 425 22.31 29.80 6.78
N ILE A 426 21.91 29.92 5.52
CA ILE A 426 21.29 28.85 4.76
C ILE A 426 22.30 27.72 4.63
N ASP A 427 21.96 26.55 5.17
CA ASP A 427 22.74 25.32 4.99
C ASP A 427 22.90 25.01 3.50
N ASP A 428 24.13 24.69 3.06
CA ASP A 428 24.50 24.41 1.66
C ASP A 428 23.92 23.06 1.16
N THR A 429 23.08 22.39 1.95
CA THR A 429 22.41 21.16 1.51
C THR A 429 21.49 21.44 0.33
N PRO A 430 21.57 20.64 -0.75
CA PRO A 430 20.72 20.86 -1.92
C PRO A 430 19.24 20.81 -1.50
N PRO A 431 18.43 21.77 -1.96
CA PRO A 431 17.05 21.88 -1.50
C PRO A 431 16.28 20.61 -1.86
N ARG A 432 15.66 20.00 -0.85
CA ARG A 432 14.70 18.92 -1.05
C ARG A 432 13.42 19.51 -1.64
N HIS A 433 12.81 18.82 -2.60
CA HIS A 433 11.60 19.30 -3.26
C HIS A 433 10.38 18.61 -2.66
N VAL A 434 9.33 19.36 -2.33
CA VAL A 434 8.03 18.79 -1.93
C VAL A 434 7.23 18.45 -3.18
N MET A 435 6.79 17.20 -3.32
CA MET A 435 5.92 16.80 -4.43
C MET A 435 4.54 17.42 -4.23
N ARG A 436 3.98 18.07 -5.25
CA ARG A 436 2.66 18.72 -5.16
C ARG A 436 1.52 17.71 -5.31
N SER A 437 0.42 17.89 -4.58
CA SER A 437 -0.84 17.17 -4.78
C SER A 437 -1.76 17.91 -5.77
N THR A 438 -1.54 19.20 -5.99
CA THR A 438 -2.34 20.02 -6.91
C THR A 438 -1.48 20.68 -7.98
N THR A 439 -2.05 20.88 -9.18
CA THR A 439 -1.42 21.69 -10.24
C THR A 439 -1.70 23.19 -10.07
N GLY A 440 -2.66 23.55 -9.23
CA GLY A 440 -3.02 24.93 -8.94
C GLY A 440 -1.96 25.68 -8.10
N PRO A 441 -2.04 27.02 -8.06
CA PRO A 441 -1.24 27.81 -7.14
C PRO A 441 -1.52 27.40 -5.69
N LEU A 442 -0.50 27.51 -4.84
CA LEU A 442 -0.70 27.43 -3.40
C LEU A 442 -1.51 28.63 -2.93
N PHE A 443 -2.26 28.45 -1.83
CA PHE A 443 -2.91 29.57 -1.18
C PHE A 443 -1.89 30.69 -0.85
N GLY A 444 -2.23 31.93 -1.18
CA GLY A 444 -1.36 33.08 -1.00
C GLY A 444 -0.25 33.23 -2.05
N ASP A 445 -0.16 32.36 -3.06
CA ASP A 445 0.49 32.77 -4.31
C ASP A 445 -0.26 34.00 -4.81
N ALA A 446 0.46 35.12 -4.96
CA ALA A 446 -0.15 36.35 -5.46
C ALA A 446 -0.92 36.00 -6.74
N PRO A 447 -2.19 36.43 -6.89
CA PRO A 447 -2.83 36.35 -8.18
C PRO A 447 -2.03 37.27 -9.09
N GLN A 448 -1.04 36.74 -9.81
CA GLN A 448 -0.66 37.36 -11.06
C GLN A 448 -1.97 37.52 -11.81
N ASP A 449 -2.31 38.76 -12.18
CA ASP A 449 -3.54 39.34 -12.78
C ASP A 449 -4.31 38.53 -13.85
N VAL A 450 -4.38 37.20 -13.75
CA VAL A 450 -4.72 36.27 -14.84
C VAL A 450 -6.11 35.69 -14.65
N MET A 451 -6.68 35.67 -13.43
CA MET A 451 -8.03 35.13 -13.21
C MET A 451 -9.20 36.09 -13.49
N MET A 452 -8.96 37.37 -13.77
CA MET A 452 -10.02 38.31 -14.18
C MET A 452 -10.34 38.29 -15.69
N HIS A 453 -9.56 37.57 -16.51
CA HIS A 453 -9.79 37.52 -17.97
C HIS A 453 -10.33 36.20 -18.52
N LEU A 454 -10.65 35.21 -17.68
CA LEU A 454 -11.57 34.13 -18.04
C LEU A 454 -13.03 34.63 -17.98
N VAL A 455 -13.29 35.74 -18.68
CA VAL A 455 -14.61 36.09 -19.15
C VAL A 455 -15.00 34.98 -20.11
N VAL A 456 -16.02 34.23 -19.72
CA VAL A 456 -16.81 33.36 -20.59
C VAL A 456 -17.05 34.13 -21.90
N GLN A 457 -16.30 33.81 -22.96
CA GLN A 457 -16.72 34.15 -24.30
C GLN A 457 -17.98 33.35 -24.55
N THR A 458 -19.12 33.92 -24.19
CA THR A 458 -20.39 33.49 -24.74
C THR A 458 -20.26 33.59 -26.26
N PRO A 459 -20.58 32.52 -27.02
CA PRO A 459 -20.67 32.66 -28.46
C PRO A 459 -21.76 33.73 -28.73
N GLY A 460 -21.37 34.79 -29.42
CA GLY A 460 -22.31 35.81 -29.89
C GLY A 460 -23.33 35.20 -30.87
N PRO A 461 -24.48 35.88 -31.06
CA PRO A 461 -25.66 35.36 -31.76
C PRO A 461 -25.40 34.93 -33.21
#